data_AF-J3JUT0-F1
#
_entry.id   AF-J3JUT0-F1
#
_cell.length_a   1.000
_cell.length_b   1.000
_cell.length_c   1.000
_cell.angle_alpha   90.00
_cell.angle_beta   90.00
_cell.angle_gamma   90.00
#
_symmetry.space_group_name_H-M   'P 1'
#
loop_
_entity.id
_entity.type
_entity.pdbx_description
1 polymer ?
#
loop_
_entity_poly.entity_id
_entity_poly.type
_entity_poly.pdbx_seq_one_letter_code
_entity_poly.pdbx_strand_id
1 'polypeptide(L)'
;MISLALLCDAIIGNVQEKNMKSYGAPNAEVVLYSYAMGFVYIFVVMLLTGDFAAGVQFFGQQPYVTYGYAFIFSVTGYLGIQVVLTLVRTTGAFAAVTVTTMRKAVTIVISFVFFSKPFTLQYFWSGAIVVLGIYLNLISKKHPMTMGDLEDCSDKILRRLRTKLIAKQYNSGQYLANV
;
A
#
# COMPACT_ATOMS: atom_id res chain seq x y z
N MET A 1 9.15 3.77 -9.51
CA MET A 1 9.34 4.25 -8.12
C MET A 1 8.26 3.74 -7.17
N ILE A 2 6.97 3.85 -7.52
CA ILE A 2 5.85 3.43 -6.64
C ILE A 2 5.83 1.91 -6.36
N SER A 3 6.08 1.06 -7.37
CA SER A 3 6.10 -0.41 -7.19
C SER A 3 7.19 -0.88 -6.22
N LEU A 4 8.41 -0.33 -6.33
CA LEU A 4 9.50 -0.62 -5.43
C LEU A 4 9.20 -0.15 -4.00
N ALA A 5 8.60 1.04 -3.84
CA ALA A 5 8.16 1.54 -2.54
C ALA A 5 7.13 0.62 -1.87
N LEU A 6 6.13 0.14 -2.64
CA LEU A 6 5.13 -0.81 -2.13
C LEU A 6 5.75 -2.16 -1.74
N LEU A 7 6.77 -2.61 -2.46
CA LEU A 7 7.49 -3.85 -2.15
C LEU A 7 8.31 -3.69 -0.86
N CYS A 8 8.99 -2.56 -0.70
CA CYS A 8 9.69 -2.21 0.55
C CYS A 8 8.71 -2.08 1.74
N ASP A 9 7.55 -1.42 1.57
CA ASP A 9 6.53 -1.31 2.63
C ASP A 9 6.01 -2.70 3.07
N ALA A 10 5.81 -3.61 2.12
CA ALA A 10 5.40 -4.99 2.41
C ALA A 10 6.49 -5.78 3.16
N ILE A 11 7.76 -5.60 2.79
CA ILE A 11 8.90 -6.20 3.49
C ILE A 11 8.99 -5.67 4.93
N ILE A 12 8.92 -4.35 5.12
CA ILE A 12 9.05 -3.70 6.43
C ILE A 12 7.96 -4.19 7.38
N GLY A 13 6.70 -4.26 6.93
CA GLY A 13 5.60 -4.76 7.76
C GLY A 13 5.84 -6.21 8.22
N ASN A 14 6.23 -7.08 7.30
CA ASN A 14 6.48 -8.50 7.61
C ASN A 14 7.70 -8.70 8.51
N VAL A 15 8.77 -7.92 8.30
CA VAL A 15 9.98 -7.94 9.15
C VAL A 15 9.65 -7.42 10.54
N GLN A 16 8.85 -6.36 10.66
CA GLN A 16 8.38 -5.85 11.95
C GLN A 16 7.58 -6.93 12.70
N GLU A 17 6.62 -7.60 12.04
CA GLU A 17 5.85 -8.68 12.65
C GLU A 17 6.75 -9.86 13.10
N LYS A 18 7.72 -10.26 12.27
CA LYS A 18 8.67 -11.33 12.62
C LYS A 18 9.52 -10.96 13.84
N ASN A 19 10.06 -9.74 13.89
CA ASN A 19 10.88 -9.28 15.00
C ASN A 19 10.08 -9.18 16.30
N MET A 20 8.83 -8.72 16.21
CA MET A 20 7.93 -8.61 17.35
C MET A 20 7.50 -9.99 17.89
N LYS A 21 7.34 -11.00 17.04
CA LYS A 21 6.98 -12.38 17.45
C LYS A 21 8.17 -13.23 17.88
N SER A 22 9.33 -13.12 17.23
CA SER A 22 10.50 -13.97 17.52
C SER A 22 11.27 -13.54 18.77
N TYR A 23 11.32 -12.24 19.07
CA TYR A 23 12.12 -11.70 20.18
C TYR A 23 11.28 -11.21 21.36
N GLY A 24 9.94 -11.24 21.26
CA GLY A 24 9.04 -10.70 22.30
C GLY A 24 9.22 -9.20 22.58
N ALA A 25 9.94 -8.50 21.70
CA ALA A 25 10.40 -7.14 21.93
C ALA A 25 9.21 -6.17 22.12
N PRO A 26 9.32 -5.22 23.07
CA PRO A 26 8.34 -4.15 23.21
C PRO A 26 8.23 -3.34 21.91
N ASN A 27 7.01 -2.94 21.54
CA ASN A 27 6.77 -2.10 20.35
C ASN A 27 7.69 -0.88 20.31
N ALA A 28 7.88 -0.25 21.47
CA ALA A 28 8.70 0.94 21.61
C ALA A 28 10.16 0.72 21.17
N GLU A 29 10.72 -0.46 21.39
CA GLU A 29 12.12 -0.76 21.07
C GLU A 29 12.32 -0.97 19.57
N VAL A 30 11.41 -1.73 18.93
CA VAL A 30 11.42 -1.94 17.47
C VAL A 30 11.28 -0.61 16.74
N VAL A 31 10.43 0.29 17.25
CA VAL A 31 10.26 1.64 16.73
C VAL A 31 11.53 2.46 16.94
N LEU A 32 12.03 2.53 18.18
CA LEU A 32 13.20 3.34 18.49
C LEU A 32 14.39 2.99 17.59
N TYR A 33 14.71 1.70 17.43
CA TYR A 33 15.84 1.28 16.59
C TYR A 33 15.59 1.50 15.10
N SER A 34 14.39 1.19 14.60
CA SER A 34 14.07 1.39 13.17
C SER A 34 14.12 2.86 12.77
N TYR A 35 13.59 3.74 13.62
CA TYR A 35 13.59 5.18 13.37
C TYR A 35 14.95 5.84 13.65
N ALA A 36 15.73 5.34 14.62
CA ALA A 36 17.10 5.81 14.83
C ALA A 36 18.00 5.50 13.63
N MET A 37 17.92 4.27 13.07
CA MET A 37 18.65 3.93 11.84
C MET A 37 18.16 4.76 10.64
N GLY A 38 16.84 4.95 10.52
CA GLY A 38 16.27 5.81 9.47
C GLY A 38 16.73 7.27 9.58
N PHE A 39 16.81 7.80 10.80
CA PHE A 39 17.32 9.15 11.06
C PHE A 39 18.78 9.28 10.61
N VAL A 40 19.65 8.34 10.99
CA VAL A 40 21.07 8.36 10.55
C VAL A 40 21.17 8.31 9.03
N TYR A 41 20.39 7.43 8.38
CA TYR A 41 20.40 7.31 6.92
C TYR A 41 19.96 8.60 6.22
N ILE A 42 18.83 9.18 6.63
CA ILE A 42 18.32 10.43 6.05
C ILE A 42 19.27 11.60 6.35
N PHE A 43 19.85 11.64 7.53
CA PHE A 43 20.80 12.69 7.93
C PHE A 43 22.06 12.66 7.06
N VAL A 44 22.65 11.48 6.84
CA VAL A 44 23.80 11.34 5.93
C VAL A 44 23.45 11.75 4.52
N VAL A 45 22.28 11.34 3.99
CA VAL A 45 21.84 11.75 2.66
C VAL A 45 21.64 13.26 2.58
N MET A 46 20.99 13.90 3.56
CA MET A 46 20.82 15.36 3.59
C MET A 46 22.15 16.11 3.65
N LEU A 47 23.14 15.59 4.36
CA LEU A 47 24.48 16.18 4.40
C LEU A 47 25.17 16.09 3.03
N LEU A 48 25.04 14.95 2.34
CA LEU A 48 25.63 14.75 1.02
C LEU A 48 24.96 15.59 -0.08
N THR A 49 23.63 15.74 -0.04
CA THR A 49 22.88 16.56 -1.01
C THR A 49 23.01 18.06 -0.73
N GLY A 50 23.42 18.46 0.48
CA GLY A 50 23.54 19.87 0.88
C GLY A 50 22.21 20.52 1.29
N ASP A 51 21.10 19.78 1.22
CA ASP A 51 19.75 20.25 1.56
C ASP A 51 19.61 20.64 3.04
N PHE A 52 20.50 20.15 3.91
CA PHE A 52 20.49 20.51 5.32
C PHE A 52 20.70 22.03 5.53
N ALA A 53 21.66 22.61 4.82
CA ALA A 53 21.97 24.04 4.93
C ALA A 53 20.82 24.90 4.37
N ALA A 54 20.24 24.49 3.23
CA ALA A 54 19.08 25.15 2.63
C ALA A 54 17.85 25.07 3.55
N GLY A 55 17.63 23.93 4.21
CA GLY A 55 16.58 23.74 5.21
C GLY A 55 16.74 24.71 6.38
N VAL A 56 17.92 24.78 6.99
CA VAL A 56 18.17 25.70 8.12
C VAL A 56 17.94 27.15 7.73
N GLN A 57 18.34 27.57 6.52
CA GLN A 57 18.07 28.92 6.03
C GLN A 57 16.57 29.18 5.84
N PHE A 58 15.80 28.20 5.34
CA PHE A 58 14.34 28.30 5.21
C PHE A 58 13.63 28.41 6.57
N PHE A 59 14.08 27.64 7.57
CA PHE A 59 13.58 27.75 8.95
C PHE A 59 13.96 29.08 9.62
N GLY A 60 15.04 29.73 9.16
CA GLY A 60 15.47 31.05 9.64
C GLY A 60 14.60 32.22 9.18
N GLN A 61 13.79 32.07 8.12
CA GLN A 61 12.97 33.18 7.59
C GLN A 61 11.74 33.49 8.44
N GLN A 62 11.11 32.47 9.03
CA GLN A 62 9.91 32.62 9.87
C GLN A 62 9.90 31.58 11.00
N PRO A 63 10.78 31.71 12.01
CA PRO A 63 11.05 30.64 12.97
C PRO A 63 9.80 30.22 13.76
N TYR A 64 9.03 31.15 14.30
CA TYR A 64 7.89 30.82 15.16
C TYR A 64 6.81 29.96 14.48
N VAL A 65 6.52 30.23 13.22
CA VAL A 65 5.47 29.55 12.46
C VAL A 65 5.96 28.19 11.94
N THR A 66 7.16 28.17 11.35
CA THR A 66 7.71 26.95 10.73
C THR A 66 8.10 25.91 11.78
N TYR A 67 8.70 26.32 12.91
CA TYR A 67 8.97 25.39 14.01
C TYR A 67 7.68 24.89 14.67
N GLY A 68 6.66 25.73 14.81
CA GLY A 68 5.36 25.33 15.37
C GLY A 68 4.66 24.25 14.53
N TYR A 69 4.57 24.46 13.20
CA TYR A 69 4.01 23.45 12.31
C TYR A 69 4.86 22.18 12.23
N ALA A 70 6.19 22.30 12.20
CA ALA A 70 7.08 21.14 12.21
C ALA A 70 6.92 20.31 13.49
N PHE A 71 6.74 20.98 14.64
CA PHE A 71 6.49 20.31 15.92
C PHE A 71 5.16 19.56 15.92
N ILE A 72 4.06 20.21 15.55
CA ILE A 72 2.72 19.59 15.49
C ILE A 72 2.72 18.41 14.50
N PHE A 73 3.36 18.58 13.34
CA PHE A 73 3.52 17.51 12.34
C PHE A 73 4.31 16.33 12.91
N SER A 74 5.41 16.59 13.62
CA SER A 74 6.25 15.54 14.21
C SER A 74 5.51 14.78 15.33
N VAL A 75 4.82 15.48 16.22
CA VAL A 75 4.02 14.85 17.29
C VAL A 75 2.91 13.98 16.70
N THR A 76 2.16 14.52 15.75
CA THR A 76 1.07 13.78 15.09
C THR A 76 1.60 12.60 14.28
N GLY A 77 2.74 12.77 13.63
CA GLY A 77 3.44 11.71 12.91
C GLY A 77 3.84 10.56 13.84
N TYR A 78 4.46 10.87 14.97
CA TYR A 78 4.86 9.89 15.98
C TYR A 78 3.66 9.11 16.53
N LEU A 79 2.57 9.81 16.89
CA LEU A 79 1.33 9.17 17.34
C LEU A 79 0.74 8.26 16.25
N GLY A 80 0.70 8.72 15.00
CA GLY A 80 0.20 7.93 13.88
C GLY A 80 0.99 6.65 13.65
N ILE A 81 2.32 6.74 13.74
CA ILE A 81 3.23 5.59 13.64
C ILE A 81 2.96 4.60 14.77
N GLN A 82 2.88 5.07 16.02
CA GLN A 82 2.59 4.21 17.18
C GLN A 82 1.26 3.46 17.04
N VAL A 83 0.23 4.10 16.49
CA VAL A 83 -1.05 3.44 16.19
C VAL A 83 -0.88 2.35 15.12
N VAL A 84 -0.13 2.61 14.05
CA VAL A 84 0.12 1.61 12.99
C VAL A 84 0.88 0.41 13.54
N LEU A 85 1.93 0.62 14.33
CA LEU A 85 2.70 -0.49 14.93
C LEU A 85 1.89 -1.28 15.96
N THR A 86 1.02 -0.60 16.72
CA THR A 86 0.08 -1.27 17.62
C THR A 86 -0.90 -2.14 16.84
N LEU A 87 -1.38 -1.67 15.68
CA LEU A 87 -2.26 -2.44 14.79
C LEU A 87 -1.54 -3.66 14.17
N VAL A 88 -0.27 -3.51 13.77
CA VAL A 88 0.57 -4.62 13.32
C VAL A 88 0.74 -5.67 14.42
N ARG A 89 0.93 -5.25 15.68
CA ARG A 89 1.04 -6.18 16.83
C ARG A 89 -0.23 -6.99 17.04
N THR A 90 -1.40 -6.34 17.01
CA THR A 90 -2.67 -6.95 17.40
C THR A 90 -3.31 -7.76 16.27
N THR A 91 -3.16 -7.33 15.03
CA THR A 91 -3.86 -7.92 13.86
C THR A 91 -2.93 -8.55 12.82
N GLY A 92 -1.61 -8.37 12.97
CA GLY A 92 -0.58 -8.78 12.00
C GLY A 92 -0.29 -7.70 10.95
N ALA A 93 0.85 -7.81 10.27
CA ALA A 93 1.34 -6.83 9.31
C ALA A 93 0.39 -6.65 8.13
N PHE A 94 -0.10 -7.76 7.60
CA PHE A 94 -1.00 -7.77 6.45
C PHE A 94 -2.32 -7.04 6.73
N ALA A 95 -2.94 -7.31 7.89
CA ALA A 95 -4.19 -6.66 8.26
C ALA A 95 -4.00 -5.15 8.47
N ALA A 96 -2.87 -4.74 9.07
CA ALA A 96 -2.53 -3.33 9.23
C ALA A 96 -2.36 -2.60 7.89
N VAL A 97 -1.71 -3.22 6.90
CA VAL A 97 -1.58 -2.66 5.54
C VAL A 97 -2.95 -2.53 4.87
N THR A 98 -3.84 -3.51 5.04
CA THR A 98 -5.21 -3.41 4.50
C THR A 98 -6.00 -2.26 5.12
N VAL A 99 -5.96 -2.11 6.45
CA VAL A 99 -6.66 -1.02 7.16
C VAL A 99 -6.12 0.36 6.75
N THR A 100 -4.81 0.52 6.61
CA THR A 100 -4.21 1.79 6.17
C THR A 100 -4.51 2.10 4.70
N THR A 101 -4.61 1.08 3.85
CA THR A 101 -5.04 1.23 2.46
C THR A 101 -6.51 1.66 2.38
N MET A 102 -7.38 1.05 3.18
CA MET A 102 -8.78 1.45 3.29
C MET A 102 -8.91 2.90 3.77
N ARG A 103 -8.14 3.31 4.78
CA ARG A 103 -8.09 4.71 5.21
C ARG A 103 -7.71 5.65 4.05
N LYS A 104 -6.66 5.33 3.30
CA LYS A 104 -6.24 6.12 2.13
C LYS A 104 -7.35 6.22 1.09
N ALA A 105 -8.02 5.11 0.78
CA ALA A 105 -9.13 5.08 -0.17
C ALA A 105 -10.31 5.97 0.29
N VAL A 106 -10.69 5.88 1.57
CA VAL A 106 -11.74 6.73 2.14
C VAL A 106 -11.37 8.22 2.03
N THR A 107 -10.12 8.60 2.34
CA THR A 107 -9.66 9.99 2.18
C THR A 107 -9.73 10.47 0.73
N ILE A 108 -9.40 9.61 -0.24
CA ILE A 108 -9.52 9.93 -1.67
C ILE A 108 -10.98 10.15 -2.05
N VAL A 109 -11.89 9.28 -1.62
CA VAL A 109 -13.33 9.41 -1.87
C VAL A 109 -13.86 10.72 -1.27
N ILE A 110 -13.54 11.00 0.00
CA ILE A 110 -13.94 12.25 0.66
C ILE A 110 -13.40 13.46 -0.10
N SER A 111 -12.15 13.39 -0.58
CA SER A 111 -11.53 14.46 -1.37
C SER A 111 -12.26 14.71 -2.70
N PHE A 112 -12.73 13.66 -3.38
CA PHE A 112 -13.56 13.81 -4.59
C PHE A 112 -14.98 14.31 -4.32
N VAL A 113 -15.53 14.03 -3.13
CA VAL A 113 -16.85 14.55 -2.71
C VAL A 113 -16.76 16.04 -2.36
N PHE A 114 -15.69 16.47 -1.67
CA PHE A 114 -15.50 17.85 -1.26
C PHE A 114 -14.94 18.75 -2.37
N PHE A 115 -14.06 18.23 -3.22
CA PHE A 115 -13.55 18.94 -4.38
C PHE A 115 -14.22 18.40 -5.65
N SER A 116 -15.21 19.12 -6.17
CA SER A 116 -15.87 18.84 -7.45
C SER A 116 -14.89 18.93 -8.62
N LYS A 117 -14.08 17.89 -8.80
CA LYS A 117 -13.35 17.62 -10.04
C LYS A 117 -14.24 16.81 -11.00
N PRO A 118 -14.10 16.97 -12.33
CA PRO A 118 -14.95 16.29 -13.30
C PRO A 118 -14.84 14.78 -13.11
N PHE A 119 -15.95 14.18 -12.68
CA PHE A 119 -16.04 12.76 -12.36
C PHE A 119 -16.11 11.97 -13.67
N THR A 120 -15.00 11.39 -14.11
CA THR A 120 -14.98 10.49 -15.27
C THR A 120 -15.26 9.05 -14.82
N LEU A 121 -16.04 8.30 -15.60
CA LEU A 121 -16.41 6.89 -15.34
C LEU A 121 -15.21 5.96 -15.12
N GLN A 122 -14.02 6.36 -15.57
CA GLN A 122 -12.78 5.59 -15.41
C GLN A 122 -12.31 5.51 -13.95
N TYR A 123 -12.62 6.50 -13.11
CA TYR A 123 -12.33 6.45 -11.67
C TYR A 123 -13.20 5.42 -10.93
N PHE A 124 -14.43 5.19 -11.42
CA PHE A 124 -15.32 4.19 -10.84
C PHE A 124 -14.79 2.77 -11.09
N TRP A 125 -14.36 2.49 -12.34
CA TRP A 125 -13.77 1.20 -12.69
C TRP A 125 -12.46 0.93 -11.95
N SER A 126 -11.58 1.92 -11.80
CA SER A 126 -10.34 1.76 -11.04
C SER A 126 -10.60 1.56 -9.54
N GLY A 127 -11.56 2.28 -8.96
CA GLY A 127 -12.01 2.09 -7.57
C GLY A 127 -12.59 0.70 -7.33
N ALA A 128 -13.43 0.19 -8.24
CA ALA A 128 -14.02 -1.15 -8.16
C ALA A 128 -12.93 -2.24 -8.18
N ILE A 129 -11.90 -2.12 -9.02
CA ILE A 129 -10.78 -3.07 -9.07
C ILE A 129 -9.99 -3.07 -7.75
N VAL A 130 -9.75 -1.90 -7.15
CA VAL A 130 -9.02 -1.81 -5.87
C VAL A 130 -9.82 -2.45 -4.74
N VAL A 131 -11.13 -2.17 -4.66
CA VAL A 131 -12.02 -2.77 -3.65
C VAL A 131 -12.09 -4.29 -3.83
N LEU A 132 -12.20 -4.77 -5.07
CA LEU A 132 -12.24 -6.20 -5.38
C LEU A 132 -10.90 -6.89 -5.04
N GLY A 133 -9.77 -6.23 -5.28
CA GLY A 133 -8.45 -6.71 -4.87
C GLY A 133 -8.33 -6.84 -3.34
N ILE A 134 -8.79 -5.86 -2.58
CA ILE A 134 -8.78 -5.93 -1.12
C ILE A 134 -9.76 -6.99 -0.60
N TYR A 135 -10.93 -7.13 -1.24
CA TYR A 135 -11.92 -8.15 -0.88
C TYR A 135 -11.40 -9.59 -1.07
N LEU A 136 -10.78 -9.87 -2.23
CA LEU A 136 -10.14 -11.16 -2.51
C LEU A 136 -9.02 -11.46 -1.50
N ASN A 137 -8.25 -10.44 -1.16
CA ASN A 137 -7.15 -10.52 -0.21
C ASN A 137 -7.63 -10.84 1.23
N LEU A 138 -8.79 -10.32 1.64
CA LEU A 138 -9.45 -10.67 2.90
C LEU A 138 -10.03 -12.10 2.89
N ILE A 139 -10.61 -12.54 1.77
CA ILE A 139 -11.12 -13.92 1.62
C ILE A 139 -9.99 -14.94 1.69
N SER A 140 -8.87 -14.68 1.01
CA SER A 140 -7.69 -15.56 1.02
C SER A 140 -7.09 -15.74 2.42
N LYS A 141 -7.35 -14.83 3.35
CA LYS A 141 -6.92 -14.94 4.74
C LYS A 141 -7.93 -15.67 5.62
N LYS A 142 -9.22 -15.64 5.27
CA LYS A 142 -10.31 -16.32 5.99
C LYS A 142 -10.45 -17.79 5.58
N HIS A 143 -10.12 -18.10 4.32
CA HIS A 143 -9.94 -19.44 3.80
C HIS A 143 -8.51 -19.54 3.26
N PRO A 144 -7.58 -20.27 3.90
CA PRO A 144 -6.29 -20.56 3.29
C PRO A 144 -6.56 -21.46 2.09
N MET A 145 -6.87 -20.87 0.93
CA MET A 145 -6.77 -21.58 -0.34
C MET A 145 -5.29 -21.87 -0.51
N THR A 146 -4.93 -23.11 -0.18
CA THR A 146 -3.68 -23.74 -0.56
C THR A 146 -3.40 -23.40 -2.01
N MET A 147 -2.15 -23.08 -2.36
CA MET A 147 -1.72 -22.65 -3.71
C MET A 147 -2.32 -23.49 -4.86
N GLY A 148 -2.67 -24.76 -4.61
CA GLY A 148 -3.36 -25.63 -5.56
C GLY A 148 -4.78 -25.21 -5.98
N ASP A 149 -5.58 -24.56 -5.13
CA ASP A 149 -6.93 -24.09 -5.51
C ASP A 149 -6.88 -22.86 -6.43
N LEU A 150 -5.83 -22.05 -6.32
CA LEU A 150 -5.55 -20.91 -7.19
C LEU A 150 -5.09 -21.37 -8.57
N GLU A 151 -4.24 -22.39 -8.63
CA GLU A 151 -3.85 -23.03 -9.90
C GLU A 151 -5.07 -23.67 -10.59
N ASP A 152 -5.94 -24.35 -9.84
CA ASP A 152 -7.13 -25.00 -10.39
C ASP A 152 -8.18 -23.99 -10.90
N CYS A 153 -8.30 -22.83 -10.22
CA CYS A 153 -9.13 -21.72 -10.68
C CYS A 153 -8.55 -21.05 -11.93
N SER A 154 -7.24 -20.79 -11.95
CA SER A 154 -6.53 -20.24 -13.11
C SER A 154 -6.72 -21.14 -14.33
N ASP A 155 -6.53 -22.45 -14.16
CA ASP A 155 -6.71 -23.44 -15.22
C ASP A 155 -8.15 -23.53 -15.72
N LYS A 156 -9.15 -23.43 -14.82
CA LYS A 156 -10.56 -23.38 -15.22
C LYS A 156 -10.87 -22.13 -16.05
N ILE A 157 -10.30 -20.98 -15.70
CA ILE A 157 -10.47 -19.74 -16.46
C ILE A 157 -9.77 -19.82 -17.82
N LEU A 158 -8.53 -20.33 -17.85
CA LEU A 158 -7.73 -20.53 -19.07
C LEU A 158 -8.42 -21.49 -20.03
N ARG A 159 -8.98 -22.60 -19.51
CA ARG A 159 -9.79 -23.55 -20.29
C ARG A 159 -11.04 -22.89 -20.86
N ARG A 160 -11.80 -22.11 -20.07
CA ARG A 160 -13.00 -21.40 -20.57
C ARG A 160 -12.67 -20.39 -21.67
N LEU A 161 -11.57 -19.65 -21.53
CA LEU A 161 -11.11 -18.71 -22.56
C LEU A 161 -10.68 -19.46 -23.83
N ARG A 162 -9.94 -20.57 -23.69
CA ARG A 162 -9.52 -21.40 -24.81
C ARG A 162 -10.72 -21.99 -25.56
N THR A 163 -11.74 -22.51 -24.85
CA THR A 163 -12.95 -23.04 -25.49
C THR A 163 -13.75 -21.94 -26.20
N LYS A 164 -13.84 -20.74 -25.61
CA LYS A 164 -14.48 -19.59 -26.29
C LYS A 164 -13.73 -19.13 -27.54
N LEU A 165 -12.40 -19.15 -27.51
CA LEU A 165 -11.57 -18.81 -28.68
C LEU A 165 -11.70 -19.85 -29.81
N ILE A 166 -11.69 -21.15 -29.46
CA ILE A 166 -11.87 -22.23 -30.44
C ILE A 166 -13.28 -22.19 -31.05
N ALA A 167 -14.33 -21.96 -30.24
CA ALA A 167 -15.70 -21.81 -30.74
C ALA A 167 -15.86 -20.58 -31.66
N LYS A 168 -15.14 -19.49 -31.38
CA LYS A 168 -15.13 -18.30 -32.24
C LYS A 168 -14.41 -18.55 -33.57
N GLN A 169 -13.34 -19.35 -33.57
CA GLN A 169 -12.58 -19.68 -34.78
C GLN A 169 -13.34 -20.64 -35.71
N TYR A 170 -14.12 -21.58 -35.16
CA TYR A 170 -14.99 -22.45 -35.96
C TYR A 170 -16.13 -21.68 -36.64
N ASN A 171 -16.78 -20.76 -35.90
CA ASN A 171 -17.85 -19.92 -36.46
C ASN A 171 -17.36 -18.99 -37.58
N SER A 172 -16.10 -18.54 -37.54
CA SER A 172 -15.53 -17.69 -38.59
C SER A 172 -15.14 -18.45 -39.87
N GLY A 173 -14.81 -19.75 -39.78
CA GLY A 173 -14.48 -20.58 -40.94
C GLY A 173 -15.69 -20.91 -41.82
N GLN A 174 -16.88 -20.92 -41.23
CA GLN A 174 -18.14 -21.21 -41.94
C GLN A 174 -18.60 -20.07 -42.86
N TYR A 175 -18.07 -18.85 -42.70
CA TYR A 175 -18.34 -17.71 -43.60
C TYR A 175 -17.41 -17.65 -44.82
N LEU A 176 -16.25 -18.32 -44.79
CA LEU A 176 -15.32 -18.38 -45.93
C LEU A 176 -15.59 -19.57 -46.87
N ALA A 177 -16.41 -20.53 -46.45
CA ALA A 177 -16.82 -21.68 -47.27
C ALA A 177 -18.17 -21.47 -48.01
N ASN A 178 -18.82 -20.32 -47.79
CA ASN A 178 -20.10 -19.94 -48.40
C ASN A 178 -20.00 -18.63 -49.23
N VAL A 179 -18.83 -18.42 -49.86
CA VAL A 179 -18.62 -17.45 -50.95
C VAL A 179 -17.94 -18.22 -52.08
#